data_AF-A0A068V8P3-F1
#
_entry.id   AF-A0A068V8P3-F1
#
_cell.length_a   1.000
_cell.length_b   1.000
_cell.length_c   1.000
_cell.angle_alpha   90.00
_cell.angle_beta   90.00
_cell.angle_gamma   90.00
#
_symmetry.space_group_name_H-M   'P 1'
#
loop_
_entity.id
_entity.type
_entity.pdbx_description
1 polymer ?
#
loop_
_entity_poly.entity_id
_entity_poly.type
_entity_poly.pdbx_seq_one_letter_code
_entity_poly.pdbx_strand_id
1 'polypeptide(L)'
;MTLSSISTPHTTEWKFSQVFGEPAPGEDVQQTDIISAIEFEKGGDYVAVGDHGGRVVIFEKRTPKDDSLEYVTRNELEQNDFMIRHPPNYQYKTEFQSHEPEFDYLKSLEIEEKINKVRWCMSPNGSLFILSTNDRTVKLWKVKESKVKKVKEMDLDPFVASENSLLAEKSFSSIPETTPLSNGVEWADKTFNGAYSSVSHTKVPKFEDSPPARCRKAYAHAHDFNINSISNNSDGETFLSADDFRVNLWNLEISDQCFNIIDMKPPNMEDLTEVITSAEFHPFHCNLLAYSSSRGYIRLVDMRKSAICDQSSRILHDGASNGSKSFFTEIVASISDLKFASNGRHILSRDYMSLKLWDIHMENSPVATYKIHEHLRPKLSDLYNNDALFDKFACCLRGDGLQFATGSYSNQVHIFSHGGGVEDITFEASKNPNRHLSF
;
A
#
# COMPACT_ATOMS: atom_id res chain seq x y z
N MET A 1 -27.29 -19.44 45.56
CA MET A 1 -26.82 -18.38 44.65
C MET A 1 -25.30 -18.38 44.72
N THR A 2 -24.64 -19.02 43.77
CA THR A 2 -23.18 -19.04 43.66
C THR A 2 -22.85 -18.53 42.28
N LEU A 3 -22.28 -17.33 42.26
CA LEU A 3 -21.90 -16.56 41.09
C LEU A 3 -20.82 -17.32 40.31
N SER A 4 -21.10 -17.54 39.03
CA SER A 4 -20.17 -18.05 38.03
C SER A 4 -18.98 -17.09 37.89
N SER A 5 -17.78 -17.64 38.02
CA SER A 5 -16.51 -16.96 37.78
C SER A 5 -16.41 -16.49 36.33
N ILE A 6 -16.09 -15.22 36.18
CA ILE A 6 -15.83 -14.49 34.95
C ILE A 6 -14.69 -15.18 34.18
N SER A 7 -14.95 -15.47 32.90
CA SER A 7 -13.97 -15.99 31.93
C SER A 7 -12.74 -15.09 31.85
N THR A 8 -11.56 -15.69 32.02
CA THR A 8 -10.26 -15.08 31.70
C THR A 8 -10.24 -14.56 30.25
N PRO A 9 -9.68 -13.36 29.98
CA PRO A 9 -9.54 -12.90 28.60
C PRO A 9 -8.55 -13.81 27.87
N HIS A 10 -8.94 -14.31 26.70
CA HIS A 10 -8.07 -15.10 25.84
C HIS A 10 -6.86 -14.25 25.43
N THR A 11 -5.68 -14.56 25.96
CA THR A 11 -4.42 -14.02 25.46
C THR A 11 -4.25 -14.50 24.02
N THR A 12 -4.11 -13.56 23.09
CA THR A 12 -3.94 -13.89 21.68
C THR A 12 -2.52 -14.39 21.47
N GLU A 13 -2.35 -15.66 21.10
CA GLU A 13 -1.04 -16.25 20.82
C GLU A 13 -0.61 -15.90 19.39
N TRP A 14 0.45 -15.09 19.26
CA TRP A 14 1.03 -14.74 17.96
C TRP A 14 2.00 -15.83 17.49
N LYS A 15 1.85 -16.24 16.22
CA LYS A 15 2.70 -17.27 15.60
C LYS A 15 3.26 -16.77 14.29
N PHE A 16 4.51 -17.13 14.04
CA PHE A 16 5.12 -16.95 12.74
C PHE A 16 4.36 -17.77 11.68
N SER A 17 4.05 -17.16 10.54
CA SER A 17 3.29 -17.81 9.46
C SER A 17 4.02 -17.74 8.12
N GLN A 18 4.44 -16.55 7.68
CA GLN A 18 5.02 -16.34 6.34
C GLN A 18 6.06 -15.22 6.35
N VAL A 19 6.99 -15.30 5.40
CA VAL A 19 7.96 -14.25 5.03
C VAL A 19 8.01 -14.17 3.51
N PHE A 20 8.11 -12.96 2.96
CA PHE A 20 8.24 -12.67 1.54
C PHE A 20 9.47 -11.80 1.28
N GLY A 21 10.02 -11.87 0.06
CA GLY A 21 11.10 -10.97 -0.38
C GLY A 21 12.46 -11.24 0.25
N GLU A 22 12.83 -12.52 0.42
CA GLU A 22 14.12 -12.85 1.02
C GLU A 22 15.29 -12.54 0.06
N PRO A 23 16.26 -11.69 0.45
CA PRO A 23 17.51 -11.59 -0.28
C PRO A 23 18.30 -12.90 -0.12
N ALA A 24 19.06 -13.29 -1.14
CA ALA A 24 19.92 -14.45 -1.04
C ALA A 24 21.00 -14.23 0.06
N PRO A 25 21.55 -15.29 0.67
CA PRO A 25 22.59 -15.14 1.69
C PRO A 25 23.78 -14.31 1.17
N GLY A 26 24.02 -13.15 1.77
CA GLY A 26 25.11 -12.24 1.37
C GLY A 26 24.72 -11.19 0.33
N GLU A 27 23.46 -11.14 -0.13
CA GLU A 27 22.94 -10.02 -0.89
C GLU A 27 22.38 -8.95 0.04
N ASP A 28 22.76 -7.70 -0.23
CA ASP A 28 22.15 -6.54 0.40
C ASP A 28 20.77 -6.28 -0.20
N VAL A 29 19.84 -5.82 0.62
CA VAL A 29 18.50 -5.42 0.17
C VAL A 29 18.64 -4.20 -0.75
N GLN A 30 18.16 -4.31 -1.99
CA GLN A 30 18.18 -3.19 -2.91
C GLN A 30 17.21 -2.10 -2.44
N GLN A 31 17.60 -0.84 -2.58
CA GLN A 31 16.79 0.30 -2.12
C GLN A 31 15.40 0.31 -2.76
N THR A 32 15.30 -0.07 -4.04
CA THR A 32 14.04 -0.17 -4.80
C THR A 32 13.09 -1.25 -4.25
N ASP A 33 13.61 -2.28 -3.61
CA ASP A 33 12.83 -3.40 -3.06
C ASP A 33 12.37 -3.12 -1.60
N ILE A 34 12.78 -2.00 -1.00
CA ILE A 34 12.34 -1.63 0.35
C ILE A 34 10.85 -1.28 0.33
N ILE A 35 10.07 -2.00 1.13
CA ILE A 35 8.64 -1.76 1.30
C ILE A 35 8.42 -0.40 1.97
N SER A 36 7.57 0.43 1.38
CA SER A 36 7.22 1.77 1.87
C SER A 36 5.75 1.90 2.27
N ALA A 37 4.86 1.06 1.74
CA ALA A 37 3.44 1.08 2.05
C ALA A 37 2.86 -0.33 2.11
N ILE A 38 1.92 -0.56 3.03
CA ILE A 38 1.17 -1.82 3.15
C ILE A 38 -0.27 -1.51 3.55
N GLU A 39 -1.23 -2.15 2.90
CA GLU A 39 -2.66 -1.97 3.21
C GLU A 39 -3.45 -3.26 2.92
N PHE A 40 -4.24 -3.69 3.91
CA PHE A 40 -5.19 -4.79 3.77
C PHE A 40 -6.49 -4.28 3.15
N GLU A 41 -7.09 -5.09 2.28
CA GLU A 41 -8.49 -4.89 1.88
C GLU A 41 -9.40 -5.13 3.10
N LYS A 42 -10.57 -4.49 3.15
CA LYS A 42 -11.44 -4.46 4.34
C LYS A 42 -11.89 -5.85 4.82
N GLY A 43 -12.09 -6.80 3.91
CA GLY A 43 -12.39 -8.21 4.21
C GLY A 43 -11.15 -9.02 4.61
N GLY A 44 -9.95 -8.52 4.33
CA GLY A 44 -8.69 -9.21 4.57
C GLY A 44 -8.40 -10.32 3.57
N ASP A 45 -9.07 -10.34 2.42
CA ASP A 45 -8.81 -11.31 1.36
C ASP A 45 -7.63 -10.89 0.48
N TYR A 46 -7.27 -9.61 0.48
CA TYR A 46 -6.15 -9.07 -0.27
C TYR A 46 -5.24 -8.18 0.58
N VAL A 47 -3.94 -8.19 0.24
CA VAL A 47 -2.93 -7.27 0.77
C VAL A 47 -2.23 -6.60 -0.39
N ALA A 48 -2.16 -5.27 -0.37
CA ALA A 48 -1.34 -4.52 -1.30
C ALA A 48 -0.09 -3.99 -0.60
N VAL A 49 1.05 -4.11 -1.27
CA VAL A 49 2.36 -3.66 -0.81
C VAL A 49 2.93 -2.74 -1.88
N GLY A 50 3.39 -1.56 -1.47
CA GLY A 50 4.13 -0.63 -2.32
C GLY A 50 5.59 -0.52 -1.86
N ASP A 51 6.50 -0.27 -2.80
CA ASP A 51 7.93 -0.15 -2.54
C ASP A 51 8.52 1.18 -3.02
N HIS A 52 9.82 1.37 -2.76
CA HIS A 52 10.57 2.54 -3.19
C HIS A 52 10.81 2.58 -4.71
N GLY A 53 10.79 1.43 -5.38
CA GLY A 53 10.90 1.32 -6.84
C GLY A 53 9.59 1.56 -7.58
N GLY A 54 8.53 2.07 -6.92
CA GLY A 54 7.28 2.45 -7.56
C GLY A 54 6.36 1.30 -7.97
N ARG A 55 6.64 0.07 -7.53
CA ARG A 55 5.81 -1.10 -7.81
C ARG A 55 4.72 -1.26 -6.75
N VAL A 56 3.61 -1.86 -7.17
CA VAL A 56 2.55 -2.33 -6.27
C VAL A 56 2.37 -3.83 -6.47
N VAL A 57 2.56 -4.59 -5.40
CA VAL A 57 2.42 -6.05 -5.35
C VAL A 57 1.17 -6.40 -4.56
N ILE A 58 0.34 -7.29 -5.10
CA ILE A 58 -0.90 -7.74 -4.46
C ILE A 58 -0.77 -9.22 -4.12
N PHE A 59 -1.10 -9.53 -2.87
CA PHE A 59 -1.25 -10.88 -2.37
C PHE A 59 -2.72 -11.19 -2.10
N GLU A 60 -3.13 -12.42 -2.37
CA GLU A 60 -4.47 -12.96 -2.16
C GLU A 60 -4.42 -14.05 -1.10
N LYS A 61 -5.38 -14.03 -0.18
CA LYS A 61 -5.54 -15.03 0.85
C LYS A 61 -6.01 -16.34 0.22
N ARG A 62 -5.28 -17.42 0.44
CA ARG A 62 -5.72 -18.77 0.06
C ARG A 62 -6.99 -19.14 0.80
N THR A 63 -8.01 -19.54 0.05
CA THR A 63 -9.20 -20.16 0.64
C THR A 63 -9.02 -21.68 0.66
N PRO A 64 -9.45 -22.39 1.73
CA PRO A 64 -9.34 -23.86 1.80
C PRO A 64 -10.07 -24.60 0.67
N LYS A 65 -10.93 -23.91 -0.08
CA LYS A 65 -11.69 -24.49 -1.20
C LYS A 65 -10.85 -24.77 -2.44
N ASP A 66 -9.67 -24.15 -2.58
CA ASP A 66 -8.81 -24.36 -3.76
C ASP A 66 -8.07 -25.71 -3.74
N ASP A 67 -7.95 -26.37 -2.58
CA ASP A 67 -7.36 -27.71 -2.46
C ASP A 67 -8.43 -28.84 -2.48
N SER A 68 -9.72 -28.53 -2.32
CA SER A 68 -10.79 -29.53 -2.17
C SER A 68 -11.56 -29.81 -3.47
N LEU A 69 -10.87 -30.30 -4.50
CA LEU A 69 -11.50 -31.14 -5.54
C LEU A 69 -11.36 -32.64 -5.23
N GLU A 70 -10.87 -32.99 -4.04
CA GLU A 70 -10.97 -34.34 -3.49
C GLU A 70 -12.15 -34.43 -2.52
N TYR A 71 -12.92 -35.50 -2.69
CA TYR A 71 -14.18 -35.81 -2.02
C TYR A 71 -14.08 -35.71 -0.48
N VAL A 72 -14.53 -34.60 0.10
CA VAL A 72 -14.70 -34.47 1.55
C VAL A 72 -15.97 -35.21 1.96
N THR A 73 -15.86 -36.15 2.89
CA THR A 73 -16.97 -37.03 3.29
C THR A 73 -17.87 -36.30 4.28
N ARG A 74 -19.19 -36.59 4.27
CA ARG A 74 -20.21 -35.91 5.10
C ARG A 74 -19.89 -35.84 6.61
N ASN A 75 -19.09 -36.76 7.13
CA ASN A 75 -18.63 -36.77 8.53
C ASN A 75 -17.60 -35.67 8.87
N GLU A 76 -16.85 -35.14 7.91
CA GLU A 76 -15.85 -34.08 8.13
C GLU A 76 -16.48 -32.68 8.14
N LEU A 77 -17.66 -32.53 7.53
CA LEU A 77 -18.44 -31.29 7.58
C LEU A 77 -19.04 -31.05 8.99
N GLU A 78 -19.36 -32.11 9.73
CA GLU A 78 -19.91 -32.02 11.09
C GLU A 78 -18.82 -31.77 12.15
N GLN A 79 -17.54 -32.06 11.86
CA GLN A 79 -16.41 -31.71 12.74
C GLN A 79 -15.89 -30.27 12.53
N ASN A 80 -16.26 -29.62 11.42
CA ASN A 80 -15.87 -28.23 11.14
C ASN A 80 -16.65 -27.18 11.96
N ASP A 81 -17.64 -27.57 12.76
CA ASP A 81 -18.29 -26.67 13.72
C ASP A 81 -17.35 -26.25 14.87
N PHE A 82 -16.19 -26.91 15.02
CA PHE A 82 -15.06 -26.48 15.84
C PHE A 82 -13.87 -26.06 14.96
N MET A 83 -14.01 -24.97 14.20
CA MET A 83 -12.92 -24.47 13.35
C MET A 83 -11.69 -24.04 14.18
N ILE A 84 -10.68 -24.90 14.22
CA ILE A 84 -9.28 -24.48 14.28
C ILE A 84 -9.06 -23.64 13.01
N ARG A 85 -9.12 -22.31 13.12
CA ARG A 85 -8.77 -21.42 12.01
C ARG A 85 -7.31 -21.66 11.67
N HIS A 86 -7.04 -22.38 10.58
CA HIS A 86 -5.69 -22.41 10.00
C HIS A 86 -5.20 -20.98 9.80
N PRO A 87 -3.93 -20.68 10.07
CA PRO A 87 -3.38 -19.35 9.88
C PRO A 87 -3.60 -18.91 8.42
N PRO A 88 -4.07 -17.67 8.18
CA PRO A 88 -4.30 -17.19 6.83
C PRO A 88 -2.98 -17.18 6.06
N ASN A 89 -2.97 -17.86 4.91
CA ASN A 89 -1.81 -17.95 4.04
C ASN A 89 -2.07 -17.08 2.80
N TYR A 90 -1.22 -16.09 2.58
CA TYR A 90 -1.28 -15.21 1.41
C TYR A 90 -0.38 -15.75 0.29
N GLN A 91 -0.84 -15.63 -0.94
CA GLN A 91 -0.11 -15.99 -2.14
C GLN A 91 -0.02 -14.79 -3.08
N TYR A 92 1.11 -14.67 -3.79
CA TYR A 92 1.28 -13.68 -4.84
C TYR A 92 0.14 -13.78 -5.88
N LYS A 93 -0.55 -12.67 -6.12
CA LYS A 93 -1.62 -12.55 -7.13
C LYS A 93 -1.10 -11.85 -8.39
N THR A 94 -0.54 -10.66 -8.23
CA THR A 94 -0.04 -9.84 -9.34
C THR A 94 0.85 -8.72 -8.82
N GLU A 95 1.71 -8.20 -9.70
CA GLU A 95 2.44 -6.95 -9.53
C GLU A 95 2.20 -6.03 -10.73
N PHE A 96 2.44 -4.74 -10.54
CA PHE A 96 2.49 -3.76 -11.64
C PHE A 96 3.32 -2.54 -11.23
N GLN A 97 3.96 -1.92 -12.22
CA GLN A 97 4.63 -0.64 -12.05
C GLN A 97 3.59 0.46 -11.92
N SER A 98 3.54 1.14 -10.77
CA SER A 98 2.56 2.20 -10.51
C SER A 98 3.11 3.58 -10.87
N HIS A 99 4.32 3.88 -10.43
CA HIS A 99 4.98 5.17 -10.68
C HIS A 99 6.36 4.90 -11.28
N GLU A 100 6.84 5.82 -12.09
CA GLU A 100 8.18 5.82 -12.65
C GLU A 100 8.83 7.16 -12.24
N PRO A 101 10.16 7.29 -12.31
CA PRO A 101 10.82 8.53 -11.93
C PRO A 101 10.44 9.60 -12.94
N GLU A 102 9.96 10.74 -12.44
CA GLU A 102 9.57 11.88 -13.26
C GLU A 102 10.45 13.08 -12.93
N PHE A 103 10.65 13.99 -13.88
CA PHE A 103 11.41 15.21 -13.63
C PHE A 103 10.58 16.43 -14.04
N ASP A 104 10.29 17.31 -13.09
CA ASP A 104 9.66 18.59 -13.35
C ASP A 104 10.74 19.59 -13.79
N TYR A 105 10.84 19.83 -15.10
CA TYR A 105 11.81 20.77 -15.67
C TYR A 105 11.55 22.23 -15.28
N LEU A 106 10.31 22.61 -14.98
CA LEU A 106 9.97 23.98 -14.61
C LEU A 106 10.38 24.27 -13.17
N LYS A 107 10.18 23.30 -12.27
CA LYS A 107 10.59 23.40 -10.87
C LYS A 107 12.01 22.88 -10.61
N SER A 108 12.65 22.27 -11.63
CA SER A 108 13.93 21.58 -11.51
C SER A 108 13.93 20.57 -10.35
N LEU A 109 12.86 19.78 -10.28
CA LEU A 109 12.59 18.85 -9.19
C LEU A 109 12.46 17.42 -9.73
N GLU A 110 13.25 16.50 -9.17
CA GLU A 110 13.07 15.07 -9.38
C GLU A 110 11.91 14.57 -8.51
N ILE A 111 11.02 13.81 -9.13
CA ILE A 111 9.86 13.19 -8.50
C ILE A 111 10.18 11.70 -8.40
N GLU A 112 10.38 11.23 -7.18
CA GLU A 112 10.64 9.82 -6.91
C GLU A 112 9.43 8.95 -7.30
N GLU A 113 9.74 7.73 -7.72
CA GLU A 113 8.75 6.69 -8.03
C GLU A 113 8.18 6.03 -6.77
N LYS A 114 8.82 6.23 -5.62
CA LYS A 114 8.45 5.66 -4.32
C LYS A 114 6.95 5.75 -4.03
N ILE A 115 6.37 4.62 -3.63
CA ILE A 115 4.97 4.57 -3.19
C ILE A 115 4.84 5.06 -1.74
N ASN A 116 4.22 6.21 -1.53
CA ASN A 116 4.02 6.77 -0.19
C ASN A 116 2.86 6.10 0.56
N LYS A 117 1.72 5.87 -0.13
CA LYS A 117 0.53 5.23 0.43
C LYS A 117 -0.23 4.42 -0.63
N VAL A 118 -0.93 3.40 -0.16
CA VAL A 118 -1.86 2.59 -0.95
C VAL A 118 -3.20 2.51 -0.21
N ARG A 119 -4.32 2.62 -0.92
CA ARG A 119 -5.67 2.51 -0.35
C ARG A 119 -6.59 1.71 -1.27
N TRP A 120 -7.29 0.73 -0.69
CA TRP A 120 -8.33 -0.01 -1.40
C TRP A 120 -9.61 0.81 -1.50
N CYS A 121 -10.18 0.92 -2.69
CA CYS A 121 -11.48 1.55 -2.89
C CYS A 121 -12.60 0.51 -2.78
N MET A 122 -13.74 0.94 -2.25
CA MET A 122 -14.94 0.10 -2.24
C MET A 122 -15.39 -0.17 -3.68
N SER A 123 -15.77 -1.42 -3.96
CA SER A 123 -16.23 -1.83 -5.27
C SER A 123 -17.51 -2.65 -5.16
N PRO A 124 -18.62 -2.21 -5.78
CA PRO A 124 -19.87 -2.96 -5.76
C PRO A 124 -19.88 -4.17 -6.71
N ASN A 125 -18.94 -4.27 -7.65
CA ASN A 125 -18.98 -5.24 -8.76
C ASN A 125 -17.88 -6.31 -8.69
N GLY A 126 -17.24 -6.48 -7.54
CA GLY A 126 -16.14 -7.43 -7.35
C GLY A 126 -14.83 -7.08 -8.07
N SER A 127 -14.78 -5.97 -8.83
CA SER A 127 -13.50 -5.48 -9.37
C SER A 127 -12.65 -4.88 -8.25
N LEU A 128 -11.35 -5.14 -8.27
CA LEU A 128 -10.42 -4.56 -7.32
C LEU A 128 -9.94 -3.19 -7.79
N PHE A 129 -10.13 -2.17 -6.95
CA PHE A 129 -9.68 -0.80 -7.21
C PHE A 129 -8.72 -0.34 -6.12
N ILE A 130 -7.61 0.26 -6.54
CA ILE A 130 -6.54 0.71 -5.64
C ILE A 130 -6.16 2.14 -6.02
N LEU A 131 -6.09 3.02 -5.02
CA LEU A 131 -5.35 4.26 -5.11
C LEU A 131 -3.91 4.03 -4.63
N SER A 132 -2.95 4.47 -5.43
CA SER A 132 -1.54 4.57 -5.04
C SER A 132 -1.09 6.01 -5.21
N THR A 133 -0.14 6.47 -4.40
CA THR A 133 0.41 7.83 -4.51
C THR A 133 1.91 7.81 -4.33
N ASN A 134 2.61 8.66 -5.09
CA ASN A 134 3.97 9.12 -4.77
C ASN A 134 3.89 10.54 -4.20
N ASP A 135 4.98 11.31 -4.25
CA ASP A 135 5.04 12.67 -3.72
C ASP A 135 4.14 13.67 -4.45
N ARG A 136 3.74 13.42 -5.70
CA ARG A 136 3.09 14.44 -6.55
C ARG A 136 1.81 14.00 -7.23
N THR A 137 1.63 12.70 -7.41
CA THR A 137 0.55 12.13 -8.20
C THR A 137 -0.14 11.01 -7.45
N VAL A 138 -1.47 10.97 -7.57
CA VAL A 138 -2.28 9.84 -7.13
C VAL A 138 -2.77 9.12 -8.39
N LYS A 139 -2.72 7.78 -8.43
CA LYS A 139 -3.22 6.98 -9.55
C LYS A 139 -4.28 6.00 -9.07
N LEU A 140 -5.39 5.91 -9.82
CA LEU A 140 -6.45 4.92 -9.61
C LEU A 140 -6.24 3.73 -10.55
N TRP A 141 -6.00 2.56 -9.97
CA TRP A 141 -5.78 1.31 -10.66
C TRP A 141 -7.01 0.42 -10.60
N LYS A 142 -7.32 -0.21 -11.74
CA LYS A 142 -8.26 -1.34 -11.80
C LYS A 142 -7.45 -2.62 -11.97
N VAL A 143 -7.50 -3.50 -10.98
CA VAL A 143 -6.86 -4.80 -11.01
C VAL A 143 -7.87 -5.81 -11.53
N LYS A 144 -7.50 -6.54 -12.59
CA LYS A 144 -8.35 -7.60 -13.15
C LYS A 144 -8.04 -8.92 -12.44
N GLU A 145 -9.05 -9.75 -12.28
CA GLU A 145 -8.84 -11.16 -11.99
C GLU A 145 -8.27 -11.83 -13.24
N SER A 146 -6.96 -12.09 -13.25
CA SER A 146 -6.39 -13.01 -14.23
C SER A 146 -6.54 -14.43 -13.71
N LYS A 147 -7.37 -15.24 -14.37
CA LYS A 147 -7.33 -16.69 -14.18
C LYS A 147 -6.05 -17.17 -14.84
N VAL A 148 -5.00 -17.41 -14.06
CA VAL A 148 -3.79 -18.09 -14.54
C VAL A 148 -4.22 -19.47 -15.04
N LYS A 149 -4.36 -19.64 -16.36
CA LYS A 149 -4.57 -20.96 -16.95
C LYS A 149 -3.24 -21.70 -16.85
N LYS A 150 -3.12 -22.61 -15.87
CA LYS A 150 -2.06 -23.62 -15.86
C LYS A 150 -2.12 -24.37 -17.20
N VAL A 151 -1.16 -24.12 -18.07
CA VAL A 151 -0.97 -24.89 -19.30
C VAL A 151 -0.55 -26.28 -18.85
N LYS A 152 -1.40 -27.30 -19.05
CA LYS A 152 -0.93 -28.68 -19.06
C LYS A 152 -0.14 -28.84 -20.35
N GLU A 153 1.17 -29.06 -20.24
CA GLU A 153 1.92 -29.65 -21.35
C GLU A 153 1.20 -30.93 -21.77
N MET A 154 0.78 -30.99 -23.03
CA MET A 154 0.38 -32.24 -23.65
C MET A 154 1.68 -32.90 -24.13
N ASP A 155 2.05 -34.02 -23.52
CA ASP A 155 3.05 -34.92 -24.08
C ASP A 155 2.57 -35.37 -25.47
N LEU A 156 3.36 -35.07 -26.49
CA LEU A 156 3.17 -35.61 -27.83
C LEU A 156 3.83 -36.99 -27.88
N ASP A 157 3.03 -38.05 -27.78
CA ASP A 157 3.47 -39.41 -28.09
C ASP A 157 3.89 -39.51 -29.57
N PRO A 158 5.11 -39.96 -29.90
CA PRO A 158 5.51 -40.23 -31.27
C PRO A 158 5.28 -41.72 -31.58
N PHE A 159 4.11 -42.07 -32.10
CA PHE A 159 3.91 -43.36 -32.77
C PHE A 159 3.02 -43.20 -34.00
N VAL A 160 3.63 -42.97 -35.17
CA VAL A 160 3.13 -43.55 -36.43
C VAL A 160 4.33 -43.88 -37.34
N ALA A 161 4.32 -45.12 -37.82
CA ALA A 161 5.34 -45.78 -38.59
C ALA A 161 5.64 -45.13 -39.94
N SER A 162 6.91 -45.28 -40.34
CA SER A 162 7.43 -45.04 -41.67
C SER A 162 6.81 -45.99 -42.70
N GLU A 163 6.04 -45.46 -43.63
CA GLU A 163 5.97 -45.97 -45.02
C GLU A 163 5.16 -44.97 -45.86
N ASN A 164 5.67 -44.69 -47.07
CA ASN A 164 5.15 -43.76 -48.09
C ASN A 164 5.63 -42.31 -48.03
N SER A 165 6.95 -42.11 -48.17
CA SER A 165 7.52 -40.89 -48.72
C SER A 165 8.15 -41.21 -50.09
N LEU A 166 7.30 -41.42 -51.08
CA LEU A 166 7.66 -41.41 -52.51
C LEU A 166 6.45 -40.84 -53.26
N LEU A 167 6.73 -39.96 -54.23
CA LEU A 167 5.82 -39.26 -55.15
C LEU A 167 5.51 -37.80 -54.82
N ALA A 168 6.51 -36.92 -55.01
CA ALA A 168 6.28 -35.60 -55.61
C ALA A 168 7.60 -35.03 -56.18
N GLU A 169 8.16 -35.70 -57.18
CA GLU A 169 9.05 -35.04 -58.13
C GLU A 169 8.39 -35.02 -59.51
N LYS A 170 8.52 -33.85 -60.15
CA LYS A 170 8.43 -33.53 -61.58
C LYS A 170 7.27 -32.63 -62.00
N SER A 171 7.70 -31.62 -62.79
CA SER A 171 7.00 -30.95 -63.89
C SER A 171 6.46 -29.55 -63.53
N PHE A 172 6.66 -28.46 -64.28
CA PHE A 172 7.41 -28.18 -65.52
C PHE A 172 7.41 -26.64 -65.69
N SER A 173 8.35 -26.13 -66.49
CA SER A 173 8.68 -24.71 -66.71
C SER A 173 7.81 -23.98 -67.77
N SER A 174 7.88 -22.63 -67.75
CA SER A 174 7.78 -21.65 -68.87
C SER A 174 6.40 -21.43 -69.55
N ILE A 175 5.98 -20.27 -70.10
CA ILE A 175 6.62 -19.25 -70.98
C ILE A 175 5.79 -17.87 -70.90
N PRO A 176 5.97 -16.78 -71.72
CA PRO A 176 6.71 -15.53 -71.39
C PRO A 176 6.00 -14.14 -71.66
N GLU A 177 6.68 -13.07 -71.24
CA GLU A 177 6.90 -11.69 -71.79
C GLU A 177 5.82 -10.83 -72.50
N THR A 178 5.77 -9.54 -72.15
CA THR A 178 6.11 -8.37 -73.01
C THR A 178 6.16 -7.03 -72.23
N THR A 179 7.08 -6.14 -72.59
CA THR A 179 7.48 -4.84 -72.00
C THR A 179 7.10 -3.66 -72.96
N PRO A 180 7.62 -2.40 -72.90
CA PRO A 180 8.04 -1.44 -71.83
C PRO A 180 7.56 0.03 -72.09
N LEU A 181 7.90 0.98 -71.18
CA LEU A 181 8.44 2.37 -71.36
C LEU A 181 8.12 3.19 -70.09
N SER A 182 8.89 4.15 -69.55
CA SER A 182 10.24 4.69 -69.74
C SER A 182 10.48 5.80 -68.68
N ASN A 183 11.76 6.09 -68.41
CA ASN A 183 12.35 7.27 -67.69
C ASN A 183 12.32 7.17 -66.15
N GLY A 184 13.43 6.94 -65.44
CA GLY A 184 14.72 7.68 -65.42
C GLY A 184 14.69 8.59 -64.17
N VAL A 185 15.58 8.53 -63.17
CA VAL A 185 17.05 8.62 -63.21
C VAL A 185 17.65 7.97 -61.95
N GLU A 186 18.85 7.44 -62.16
CA GLU A 186 19.75 6.57 -61.40
C GLU A 186 20.73 7.45 -60.55
N TRP A 187 21.38 6.99 -59.48
CA TRP A 187 22.77 6.51 -59.43
C TRP A 187 23.08 6.24 -57.93
N ALA A 188 23.34 4.97 -57.56
CA ALA A 188 24.67 4.38 -57.32
C ALA A 188 25.24 4.67 -55.90
N ASP A 189 25.95 3.79 -55.20
CA ASP A 189 26.13 2.33 -55.14
C ASP A 189 27.16 2.17 -54.01
N LYS A 190 27.03 1.18 -53.11
CA LYS A 190 28.20 0.49 -52.54
C LYS A 190 27.81 -0.83 -51.89
N THR A 191 28.23 -1.86 -52.60
CA THR A 191 28.17 -3.29 -52.38
C THR A 191 29.06 -3.73 -51.21
N PHE A 192 28.66 -4.73 -50.42
CA PHE A 192 29.45 -5.97 -50.31
C PHE A 192 28.64 -7.15 -49.75
N ASN A 193 29.02 -8.32 -50.24
CA ASN A 193 28.36 -9.62 -50.18
C ASN A 193 28.39 -10.33 -48.81
N GLY A 194 27.33 -11.11 -48.58
CA GLY A 194 27.44 -12.56 -48.38
C GLY A 194 27.59 -13.09 -46.96
N ALA A 195 26.55 -13.78 -46.46
CA ALA A 195 26.64 -15.18 -46.03
C ALA A 195 25.26 -15.71 -45.60
N TYR A 196 24.99 -16.94 -46.03
CA TYR A 196 23.79 -17.72 -45.77
C TYR A 196 23.63 -18.09 -44.29
N SER A 197 22.39 -18.10 -43.81
CA SER A 197 21.90 -19.09 -42.85
C SER A 197 20.37 -19.05 -42.79
N SER A 198 19.77 -20.06 -43.38
CA SER A 198 18.36 -20.41 -43.29
C SER A 198 18.00 -20.84 -41.87
N VAL A 199 17.02 -20.18 -41.24
CA VAL A 199 16.26 -20.76 -40.13
C VAL A 199 14.78 -20.50 -40.40
N SER A 200 14.07 -21.59 -40.71
CA SER A 200 12.62 -21.69 -40.66
C SER A 200 12.13 -21.75 -39.21
N HIS A 201 10.84 -21.44 -39.02
CA HIS A 201 10.06 -21.52 -37.77
C HIS A 201 10.23 -20.30 -36.85
N THR A 202 9.20 -19.64 -36.32
CA THR A 202 7.78 -19.96 -36.11
C THR A 202 7.01 -18.63 -36.11
N LYS A 203 5.78 -18.61 -36.65
CA LYS A 203 4.82 -17.55 -36.33
C LYS A 203 4.48 -17.68 -34.85
N VAL A 204 5.10 -16.84 -34.02
CA VAL A 204 4.64 -16.59 -32.65
C VAL A 204 3.23 -15.98 -32.76
N PRO A 205 2.17 -16.60 -32.21
CA PRO A 205 0.92 -15.90 -32.09
C PRO A 205 1.12 -14.79 -31.05
N LYS A 206 1.05 -13.53 -31.49
CA LYS A 206 0.90 -12.39 -30.58
C LYS A 206 -0.45 -12.55 -29.88
N PHE A 207 -0.46 -13.17 -28.71
CA PHE A 207 -1.56 -13.05 -27.77
C PHE A 207 -1.32 -11.76 -26.98
N GLU A 208 -2.17 -10.75 -27.21
CA GLU A 208 -2.26 -9.59 -26.31
C GLU A 208 -2.89 -10.06 -24.99
N ASP A 209 -2.06 -10.54 -24.06
CA ASP A 209 -2.45 -10.59 -22.66
C ASP A 209 -2.58 -9.15 -22.17
N SER A 210 -3.82 -8.68 -21.98
CA SER A 210 -4.06 -7.36 -21.41
C SER A 210 -3.41 -7.28 -20.02
N PRO A 211 -2.79 -6.14 -19.65
CA PRO A 211 -2.03 -6.05 -18.41
C PRO A 211 -2.91 -6.37 -17.18
N PRO A 212 -2.34 -7.02 -16.15
CA PRO A 212 -3.09 -7.51 -14.99
C PRO A 212 -3.71 -6.38 -14.16
N ALA A 213 -3.11 -5.19 -14.22
CA ALA A 213 -3.67 -3.95 -13.71
C ALA A 213 -3.65 -2.87 -14.79
N ARG A 214 -4.69 -2.02 -14.81
CA ARG A 214 -4.78 -0.88 -15.72
C ARG A 214 -4.99 0.40 -14.93
N CYS A 215 -4.11 1.39 -15.12
CA CYS A 215 -4.32 2.74 -14.63
C CYS A 215 -5.56 3.33 -15.32
N ARG A 216 -6.58 3.68 -14.53
CA ARG A 216 -7.81 4.30 -15.03
C ARG A 216 -7.72 5.82 -15.05
N LYS A 217 -7.09 6.39 -14.02
CA LYS A 217 -7.00 7.83 -13.79
C LYS A 217 -5.69 8.16 -13.09
N ALA A 218 -5.14 9.32 -13.43
CA ALA A 218 -4.03 9.94 -12.72
C ALA A 218 -4.48 11.34 -12.29
N TYR A 219 -4.41 11.62 -10.99
CA TYR A 219 -4.70 12.90 -10.36
C TYR A 219 -3.36 13.56 -10.07
N ALA A 220 -3.02 14.58 -10.86
CA ALA A 220 -1.71 15.19 -10.87
C ALA A 220 -1.81 16.72 -10.75
N HIS A 221 -0.68 17.38 -10.49
CA HIS A 221 -0.51 18.84 -10.52
C HIS A 221 -1.39 19.65 -9.55
N ALA A 222 -1.94 19.03 -8.50
CA ALA A 222 -2.71 19.71 -7.46
C ALA A 222 -1.93 20.02 -6.19
N HIS A 223 -0.76 19.39 -6.01
CA HIS A 223 0.08 19.53 -4.82
C HIS A 223 1.43 20.16 -5.16
N ASP A 224 1.75 21.22 -4.43
CA ASP A 224 3.05 21.90 -4.52
C ASP A 224 4.11 21.28 -3.61
N PHE A 225 3.68 20.50 -2.61
CA PHE A 225 4.51 19.79 -1.65
C PHE A 225 4.25 18.28 -1.71
N ASN A 226 4.99 17.50 -0.92
CA ASN A 226 4.93 16.05 -0.99
C ASN A 226 3.62 15.53 -0.37
N ILE A 227 2.92 14.69 -1.11
CA ILE A 227 1.68 14.05 -0.63
C ILE A 227 2.04 13.06 0.49
N ASN A 228 1.53 13.34 1.69
CA ASN A 228 1.73 12.50 2.87
C ASN A 228 0.57 11.52 3.09
N SER A 229 -0.64 11.84 2.60
CA SER A 229 -1.86 11.06 2.87
C SER A 229 -2.81 10.99 1.70
N ILE A 230 -3.48 9.85 1.59
CA ILE A 230 -4.69 9.66 0.78
C ILE A 230 -5.72 8.88 1.60
N SER A 231 -7.00 9.22 1.48
CA SER A 231 -8.08 8.55 2.20
C SER A 231 -9.37 8.56 1.39
N ASN A 232 -10.01 7.39 1.32
CA ASN A 232 -11.29 7.22 0.63
C ASN A 232 -12.43 7.73 1.51
N ASN A 233 -13.38 8.43 0.90
CA ASN A 233 -14.58 8.83 1.60
C ASN A 233 -15.57 7.64 1.70
N SER A 234 -16.40 7.68 2.72
CA SER A 234 -17.47 6.69 2.95
C SER A 234 -18.63 6.79 1.95
N ASP A 235 -18.66 7.83 1.11
CA ASP A 235 -19.63 7.95 0.01
C ASP A 235 -19.33 7.02 -1.19
N GLY A 236 -18.10 6.51 -1.29
CA GLY A 236 -17.65 5.66 -2.40
C GLY A 236 -17.38 6.39 -3.72
N GLU A 237 -17.48 7.72 -3.75
CA GLU A 237 -17.32 8.56 -4.94
C GLU A 237 -16.14 9.53 -4.82
N THR A 238 -15.83 9.98 -3.60
CA THR A 238 -14.79 10.96 -3.35
C THR A 238 -13.63 10.40 -2.52
N PHE A 239 -12.48 11.05 -2.63
CA PHE A 239 -11.31 10.78 -1.80
C PHE A 239 -10.56 12.09 -1.55
N LEU A 240 -9.71 12.10 -0.52
CA LEU A 240 -8.84 13.22 -0.23
C LEU A 240 -7.39 12.85 -0.50
N SER A 241 -6.60 13.87 -0.81
CA SER A 241 -5.14 13.82 -0.75
C SER A 241 -4.64 15.02 0.06
N ALA A 242 -3.61 14.81 0.88
CA ALA A 242 -3.03 15.85 1.71
C ALA A 242 -1.51 15.95 1.49
N ASP A 243 -1.02 17.18 1.42
CA ASP A 243 0.39 17.53 1.55
C ASP A 243 0.64 18.25 2.88
N ASP A 244 1.81 18.89 3.03
CA ASP A 244 2.22 19.56 4.26
C ASP A 244 1.35 20.79 4.63
N PHE A 245 0.58 21.33 3.68
CA PHE A 245 -0.21 22.55 3.87
C PHE A 245 -1.67 22.43 3.45
N ARG A 246 -1.96 21.54 2.51
CA ARG A 246 -3.22 21.49 1.78
C ARG A 246 -3.86 20.12 1.88
N VAL A 247 -5.18 20.14 2.02
CA VAL A 247 -6.02 18.96 1.78
C VAL A 247 -6.92 19.25 0.59
N ASN A 248 -6.84 18.39 -0.42
CA ASN A 248 -7.62 18.48 -1.65
C ASN A 248 -8.65 17.35 -1.68
N LEU A 249 -9.87 17.68 -2.07
CA LEU A 249 -10.98 16.76 -2.31
C LEU A 249 -11.09 16.45 -3.81
N TRP A 250 -11.22 15.17 -4.12
CA TRP A 250 -11.28 14.66 -5.48
C TRP A 250 -12.52 13.80 -5.66
N ASN A 251 -12.99 13.73 -6.91
CA ASN A 251 -13.96 12.75 -7.34
C ASN A 251 -13.24 11.64 -8.12
N LEU A 252 -13.55 10.36 -7.84
CA LEU A 252 -12.90 9.21 -8.47
C LEU A 252 -13.08 9.13 -10.00
N GLU A 253 -14.03 9.87 -10.57
CA GLU A 253 -14.28 9.91 -12.02
C GLU A 253 -13.65 11.12 -12.72
N ILE A 254 -13.33 12.18 -11.96
CA ILE A 254 -12.84 13.47 -12.46
C ILE A 254 -11.40 13.68 -12.01
N SER A 255 -10.46 13.67 -12.95
CA SER A 255 -9.02 13.71 -12.66
C SER A 255 -8.32 15.03 -12.98
N ASP A 256 -9.01 15.93 -13.67
CA ASP A 256 -8.51 17.24 -14.11
C ASP A 256 -8.83 18.36 -13.12
N GLN A 257 -9.65 18.10 -12.10
CA GLN A 257 -10.11 19.09 -11.14
C GLN A 257 -10.13 18.52 -9.72
N CYS A 258 -9.72 19.34 -8.77
CA CYS A 258 -9.86 19.08 -7.33
C CYS A 258 -10.37 20.34 -6.63
N PHE A 259 -10.97 20.15 -5.46
CA PHE A 259 -11.36 21.25 -4.60
C PHE A 259 -10.47 21.29 -3.38
N ASN A 260 -9.75 22.39 -3.18
CA ASN A 260 -8.97 22.58 -1.97
C ASN A 260 -9.91 22.88 -0.80
N ILE A 261 -9.94 21.98 0.19
CA ILE A 261 -10.81 22.09 1.36
C ILE A 261 -10.08 22.62 2.58
N ILE A 262 -8.75 22.50 2.66
CA ILE A 262 -7.94 23.06 3.75
C ILE A 262 -6.69 23.67 3.11
N ASP A 263 -6.37 24.91 3.47
CA ASP A 263 -5.09 25.56 3.14
C ASP A 263 -4.51 26.22 4.39
N MET A 264 -3.42 25.63 4.90
CA MET A 264 -2.65 26.14 6.03
C MET A 264 -1.38 26.90 5.60
N LYS A 265 -1.19 27.12 4.29
CA LYS A 265 0.00 27.81 3.79
C LYS A 265 0.04 29.25 4.32
N PRO A 266 1.06 29.65 5.08
CA PRO A 266 1.17 31.02 5.56
C PRO A 266 1.45 31.98 4.40
N PRO A 267 1.07 33.27 4.51
CA PRO A 267 1.35 34.26 3.48
C PRO A 267 2.86 34.46 3.28
N ASN A 268 3.64 34.35 4.37
CA ASN A 268 5.10 34.30 4.35
C ASN A 268 5.57 32.94 4.88
N MET A 269 6.43 32.25 4.13
CA MET A 269 6.96 30.93 4.53
C MET A 269 7.87 31.01 5.76
N GLU A 270 8.39 32.19 6.11
CA GLU A 270 9.17 32.40 7.35
C GLU A 270 8.30 32.29 8.61
N ASP A 271 7.00 32.58 8.50
CA ASP A 271 6.03 32.46 9.60
C ASP A 271 5.49 31.03 9.74
N LEU A 272 6.17 30.05 9.13
CA LEU A 272 5.79 28.66 9.20
C LEU A 272 5.91 28.14 10.63
N THR A 273 4.78 27.77 11.20
CA THR A 273 4.74 27.26 12.57
C THR A 273 4.22 25.83 12.67
N GLU A 274 3.49 25.35 11.66
CA GLU A 274 2.79 24.08 11.72
C GLU A 274 2.57 23.53 10.31
N VAL A 275 2.71 22.21 10.16
CA VAL A 275 2.42 21.48 8.93
C VAL A 275 1.46 20.32 9.20
N ILE A 276 0.72 19.92 8.18
CA ILE A 276 -0.15 18.73 8.19
C ILE A 276 0.75 17.50 8.02
N THR A 277 0.53 16.48 8.86
CA THR A 277 1.36 15.27 8.83
C THR A 277 0.60 14.02 8.40
N SER A 278 -0.70 13.97 8.68
CA SER A 278 -1.59 12.90 8.23
C SER A 278 -3.02 13.40 8.11
N ALA A 279 -3.81 12.86 7.19
CA ALA A 279 -5.22 13.18 7.03
C ALA A 279 -6.05 11.93 6.66
N GLU A 280 -7.21 11.78 7.26
CA GLU A 280 -8.11 10.64 7.03
C GLU A 280 -9.59 11.04 7.12
N PHE A 281 -10.42 10.46 6.26
CA PHE A 281 -11.87 10.55 6.39
C PHE A 281 -12.41 9.70 7.53
N HIS A 282 -13.54 10.13 8.10
CA HIS A 282 -14.26 9.32 9.05
C HIS A 282 -14.86 8.08 8.35
N PRO A 283 -14.77 6.87 8.93
CA PRO A 283 -15.13 5.62 8.26
C PRO A 283 -16.63 5.49 7.90
N PHE A 284 -17.50 6.27 8.54
CA PHE A 284 -18.96 6.20 8.36
C PHE A 284 -19.63 7.54 8.00
N HIS A 285 -18.96 8.66 8.20
CA HIS A 285 -19.59 9.98 8.11
C HIS A 285 -18.89 10.75 7.00
N CYS A 286 -19.53 10.83 5.84
CA CYS A 286 -18.90 11.36 4.63
C CYS A 286 -18.53 12.85 4.71
N ASN A 287 -19.05 13.56 5.70
CA ASN A 287 -18.78 14.97 5.95
C ASN A 287 -17.68 15.21 7.00
N LEU A 288 -17.21 14.17 7.69
CA LEU A 288 -16.22 14.32 8.77
C LEU A 288 -14.86 13.82 8.30
N LEU A 289 -13.82 14.58 8.63
CA LEU A 289 -12.43 14.18 8.45
C LEU A 289 -11.60 14.64 9.64
N ALA A 290 -10.46 13.99 9.85
CA ALA A 290 -9.44 14.42 10.79
C ALA A 290 -8.13 14.65 10.05
N TYR A 291 -7.35 15.62 10.52
CA TYR A 291 -5.95 15.75 10.15
C TYR A 291 -5.09 16.05 11.37
N SER A 292 -3.88 15.50 11.37
CA SER A 292 -2.88 15.71 12.41
C SER A 292 -1.82 16.71 11.96
N SER A 293 -1.08 17.25 12.93
CA SER A 293 -0.02 18.20 12.66
C SER A 293 1.32 17.88 13.31
N SER A 294 2.34 18.59 12.85
CA SER A 294 3.70 18.54 13.41
C SER A 294 3.83 19.05 14.84
N ARG A 295 2.76 19.68 15.39
CA ARG A 295 2.72 20.16 16.77
C ARG A 295 1.96 19.26 17.74
N GLY A 296 1.48 18.11 17.26
CA GLY A 296 0.74 17.17 18.09
C GLY A 296 -0.74 17.49 18.24
N TYR A 297 -1.30 18.29 17.34
CA TYR A 297 -2.75 18.57 17.32
C TYR A 297 -3.44 17.63 16.35
N ILE A 298 -4.65 17.18 16.70
CA ILE A 298 -5.57 16.50 15.81
C ILE A 298 -6.80 17.40 15.64
N ARG A 299 -7.06 17.85 14.41
CA ARG A 299 -8.19 18.70 14.10
C ARG A 299 -9.28 17.89 13.44
N LEU A 300 -10.47 17.93 14.03
CA LEU A 300 -11.68 17.35 13.46
C LEU A 300 -12.45 18.43 12.72
N VAL A 301 -12.79 18.13 11.47
CA VAL A 301 -13.42 19.04 10.54
C VAL A 301 -14.77 18.48 10.10
N ASP A 302 -15.75 19.37 9.94
CA ASP A 302 -17.06 19.04 9.38
C ASP A 302 -17.31 19.86 8.12
N MET A 303 -17.29 19.18 6.96
CA MET A 303 -17.49 19.76 5.64
C MET A 303 -18.88 20.39 5.44
N ARG A 304 -19.86 20.09 6.31
CA ARG A 304 -21.19 20.72 6.25
C ARG A 304 -21.20 22.13 6.87
N LYS A 305 -20.25 22.42 7.75
CA LYS A 305 -20.17 23.74 8.43
C LYS A 305 -19.60 24.81 7.50
N SER A 306 -18.61 24.45 6.70
CA SER A 306 -17.92 25.35 5.78
C SER A 306 -17.36 24.56 4.61
N ALA A 307 -17.48 25.10 3.39
CA ALA A 307 -16.90 24.47 2.21
C ALA A 307 -15.37 24.39 2.29
N ILE A 308 -14.73 25.41 2.85
CA ILE A 308 -13.27 25.51 3.00
C ILE A 308 -12.78 25.06 4.38
N CYS A 309 -13.64 24.43 5.17
CA CYS A 309 -13.27 23.75 6.43
C CYS A 309 -12.37 24.57 7.38
N ASP A 310 -12.48 25.90 7.32
CA ASP A 310 -11.64 26.88 8.03
C ASP A 310 -11.85 26.82 9.55
N GLN A 311 -13.05 26.44 9.96
CA GLN A 311 -13.39 26.22 11.36
C GLN A 311 -13.21 24.74 11.72
N SER A 312 -12.18 24.45 12.51
CA SER A 312 -12.07 23.15 13.17
C SER A 312 -13.27 22.96 14.10
N SER A 313 -14.00 21.87 13.88
CA SER A 313 -15.15 21.51 14.71
C SER A 313 -14.70 21.21 16.14
N ARG A 314 -13.57 20.51 16.27
CA ARG A 314 -12.91 20.17 17.54
C ARG A 314 -11.40 20.06 17.33
N ILE A 315 -10.62 20.32 18.38
CA ILE A 315 -9.17 20.13 18.39
C ILE A 315 -8.83 19.22 19.55
N LEU A 316 -8.28 18.05 19.26
CA LEU A 316 -7.79 17.13 20.27
C LEU A 316 -6.32 17.44 20.53
N HIS A 317 -5.97 17.62 21.80
CA HIS A 317 -4.61 17.92 22.22
C HIS A 317 -4.30 17.30 23.58
N ASP A 318 -3.03 17.01 23.81
CA ASP A 318 -2.60 16.44 25.09
C ASP A 318 -2.30 17.56 26.09
N GLY A 319 -3.29 17.97 26.87
CA GLY A 319 -3.14 19.05 27.85
C GLY A 319 -2.13 18.76 28.95
N ALA A 320 -1.77 17.49 29.18
CA ALA A 320 -0.74 17.11 30.15
C ALA A 320 0.68 17.48 29.69
N SER A 321 0.86 17.81 28.40
CA SER A 321 2.14 18.25 27.83
C SER A 321 2.46 19.74 28.05
N ASN A 322 1.62 20.47 28.80
CA ASN A 322 1.74 21.92 29.08
C ASN A 322 2.88 22.33 30.05
N GLY A 323 3.90 21.48 30.22
CA GLY A 323 5.16 21.88 30.86
C GLY A 323 5.93 22.88 29.99
N SER A 324 7.07 23.38 30.48
CA SER A 324 7.98 24.17 29.64
C SER A 324 8.39 23.35 28.41
N LYS A 325 7.86 23.70 27.24
CA LYS A 325 8.15 22.98 26.00
C LYS A 325 9.63 23.19 25.66
N SER A 326 10.42 22.13 25.80
CA SER A 326 11.79 22.12 25.30
C SER A 326 11.76 22.00 23.77
N PHE A 327 12.85 22.40 23.11
CA PHE A 327 13.03 22.21 21.67
C PHE A 327 12.72 20.75 21.23
N PHE A 328 13.27 19.77 21.95
CA PHE A 328 13.02 18.35 21.65
C PHE A 328 11.57 17.93 21.91
N THR A 329 10.88 18.57 22.87
CA THR A 329 9.47 18.29 23.16
C THR A 329 8.58 18.66 21.97
N GLU A 330 8.89 19.74 21.25
CA GLU A 330 8.13 20.14 20.06
C GLU A 330 8.38 19.17 18.90
N ILE A 331 9.63 18.73 18.69
CA ILE A 331 9.96 17.77 17.62
C ILE A 331 9.26 16.43 17.85
N VAL A 332 9.37 15.86 19.06
CA VAL A 332 8.77 14.53 19.34
C VAL A 332 7.25 14.56 19.49
N ALA A 333 6.64 15.74 19.61
CA ALA A 333 5.19 15.90 19.62
C ALA A 333 4.57 15.80 18.22
N SER A 334 5.38 15.87 17.16
CA SER A 334 4.93 15.67 15.79
C SER A 334 4.26 14.31 15.63
N ILE A 335 3.02 14.31 15.13
CA ILE A 335 2.27 13.08 14.86
C ILE A 335 2.74 12.53 13.53
N SER A 336 3.22 11.28 13.53
CA SER A 336 3.69 10.60 12.32
C SER A 336 2.58 9.87 11.56
N ASP A 337 1.57 9.38 12.27
CA ASP A 337 0.44 8.65 11.68
C ASP A 337 -0.83 8.80 12.51
N LEU A 338 -1.98 8.72 11.83
CA LEU A 338 -3.31 8.90 12.39
C LEU A 338 -4.26 7.89 11.76
N LYS A 339 -5.04 7.19 12.59
CA LYS A 339 -6.00 6.18 12.16
C LYS A 339 -7.33 6.26 12.91
N PHE A 340 -8.44 6.33 12.19
CA PHE A 340 -9.75 6.11 12.78
C PHE A 340 -9.94 4.64 13.18
N ALA A 341 -10.53 4.43 14.36
CA ALA A 341 -11.01 3.12 14.74
C ALA A 341 -12.22 2.71 13.90
N SER A 342 -12.40 1.39 13.75
CA SER A 342 -13.55 0.82 13.05
C SER A 342 -14.91 1.19 13.65
N ASN A 343 -14.95 1.70 14.89
CA ASN A 343 -16.15 2.21 15.54
C ASN A 343 -16.45 3.69 15.24
N GLY A 344 -15.54 4.41 14.56
CA GLY A 344 -15.65 5.84 14.24
C GLY A 344 -15.51 6.80 15.44
N ARG A 345 -15.70 6.31 16.67
CA ARG A 345 -15.63 7.12 17.89
C ARG A 345 -14.20 7.41 18.33
N HIS A 346 -13.27 6.51 18.05
CA HIS A 346 -11.90 6.63 18.52
C HIS A 346 -10.93 6.93 17.39
N ILE A 347 -9.86 7.64 17.72
CA ILE A 347 -8.74 7.93 16.84
C ILE A 347 -7.47 7.44 17.53
N LEU A 348 -6.64 6.72 16.80
CA LEU A 348 -5.29 6.36 17.21
C LEU A 348 -4.31 7.33 16.56
N SER A 349 -3.37 7.86 17.33
CA SER A 349 -2.27 8.67 16.81
C SER A 349 -0.94 8.16 17.32
N ARG A 350 0.07 8.18 16.46
CA ARG A 350 1.46 7.89 16.81
C ARG A 350 2.26 9.18 16.79
N ASP A 351 2.87 9.51 17.92
CA ASP A 351 3.99 10.45 17.96
C ASP A 351 5.30 9.66 18.16
N TYR A 352 6.45 10.34 18.16
CA TYR A 352 7.74 9.65 18.27
C TYR A 352 7.84 8.82 19.55
N MET A 353 7.36 9.35 20.68
CA MET A 353 7.56 8.73 22.00
C MET A 353 6.46 7.75 22.39
N SER A 354 5.25 7.92 21.86
CA SER A 354 4.04 7.32 22.38
C SER A 354 2.98 7.05 21.32
N LEU A 355 2.10 6.10 21.65
CA LEU A 355 0.88 5.81 20.92
C LEU A 355 -0.30 6.25 21.79
N LYS A 356 -1.20 7.08 21.23
CA LYS A 356 -2.31 7.68 21.97
C LYS A 356 -3.65 7.30 21.35
N LEU A 357 -4.56 6.83 22.19
CA LEU A 357 -5.95 6.57 21.83
C LEU A 357 -6.81 7.73 22.30
N TRP A 358 -7.56 8.33 21.38
CA TRP A 358 -8.42 9.48 21.61
C TRP A 358 -9.89 9.09 21.44
N ASP A 359 -10.77 9.74 22.21
CA ASP A 359 -12.20 9.78 21.92
C ASP A 359 -12.49 11.12 21.25
N ILE A 360 -13.19 11.11 20.11
CA ILE A 360 -13.53 12.34 19.38
C ILE A 360 -14.34 13.35 20.19
N HIS A 361 -14.95 12.92 21.31
CA HIS A 361 -15.71 13.77 22.22
C HIS A 361 -14.89 14.29 23.41
N MET A 362 -13.64 13.84 23.57
CA MET A 362 -12.73 14.24 24.66
C MET A 362 -11.53 15.00 24.11
N GLU A 363 -11.60 16.34 24.14
CA GLU A 363 -10.62 17.21 23.48
C GLU A 363 -9.32 17.40 24.26
N ASN A 364 -9.39 17.39 25.59
CA ASN A 364 -8.29 17.86 26.44
C ASN A 364 -7.26 16.78 26.82
N SER A 365 -7.55 15.51 26.55
CA SER A 365 -6.67 14.39 26.92
C SER A 365 -6.99 13.13 26.12
N PRO A 366 -5.98 12.31 25.79
CA PRO A 366 -6.23 10.97 25.26
C PRO A 366 -6.89 10.08 26.32
N VAL A 367 -7.67 9.10 25.86
CA VAL A 367 -8.28 8.04 26.68
C VAL A 367 -7.19 7.12 27.24
N ALA A 368 -6.17 6.82 26.44
CA ALA A 368 -5.02 6.01 26.84
C ALA A 368 -3.75 6.47 26.12
N THR A 369 -2.62 6.43 26.83
CA THR A 369 -1.29 6.74 26.30
C THR A 369 -0.35 5.60 26.60
N TYR A 370 0.20 5.01 25.55
CA TYR A 370 1.18 3.92 25.61
C TYR A 370 2.56 4.47 25.27
N LYS A 371 3.52 4.28 26.18
CA LYS A 371 4.87 4.82 26.08
C LYS A 371 5.79 3.82 25.41
N ILE A 372 6.40 4.18 24.29
CA ILE A 372 7.13 3.24 23.42
C ILE A 372 8.63 3.49 23.49
N HIS A 373 9.06 4.73 23.25
CA HIS A 373 10.48 5.09 23.17
C HIS A 373 11.01 5.78 24.43
N GLU A 374 10.45 5.52 25.62
CA GLU A 374 10.91 6.15 26.87
C GLU A 374 12.39 5.89 27.15
N HIS A 375 12.88 4.71 26.78
CA HIS A 375 14.30 4.33 26.90
C HIS A 375 15.23 5.16 25.99
N LEU A 376 14.69 5.80 24.95
CA LEU A 376 15.43 6.69 24.05
C LEU A 376 15.45 8.14 24.52
N ARG A 377 14.64 8.51 25.51
CA ARG A 377 14.54 9.90 26.02
C ARG A 377 15.89 10.52 26.43
N PRO A 378 16.83 9.79 27.08
CA PRO A 378 18.15 10.35 27.39
C PRO A 378 19.06 10.57 26.16
N LYS A 379 18.73 9.96 25.02
CA LYS A 379 19.54 9.95 23.78
C LYS A 379 18.97 10.84 22.67
N LEU A 380 18.00 11.70 22.98
CA LEU A 380 17.32 12.53 21.97
C LEU A 380 18.29 13.46 21.21
N SER A 381 19.35 13.94 21.86
CA SER A 381 20.40 14.72 21.18
C SER A 381 21.14 13.91 20.12
N ASP A 382 21.46 12.66 20.42
CA ASP A 382 22.22 11.78 19.52
C ASP A 382 21.33 11.33 18.35
N LEU A 383 20.06 11.07 18.63
CA LEU A 383 19.05 10.72 17.62
C LEU A 383 18.74 11.90 16.69
N TYR A 384 18.78 13.13 17.21
CA TYR A 384 18.65 14.34 16.39
C TYR A 384 19.84 14.51 15.44
N ASN A 385 21.07 14.30 15.92
CA ASN A 385 22.26 14.42 15.08
C ASN A 385 22.36 13.35 13.99
N ASN A 386 21.69 12.22 14.18
CA ASN A 386 21.65 11.11 13.22
C ASN A 386 20.35 11.09 12.38
N ASP A 387 19.55 12.16 12.41
CA ASP A 387 18.24 12.30 11.77
C ASP A 387 17.16 11.27 12.15
N ALA A 388 17.50 10.26 12.96
CA ALA A 388 16.59 9.23 13.45
C ALA A 388 15.40 9.81 14.23
N LEU A 389 15.54 11.01 14.83
CA LEU A 389 14.42 11.68 15.51
C LEU A 389 13.26 12.04 14.55
N PHE A 390 13.51 12.08 13.24
CA PHE A 390 12.52 12.41 12.21
C PHE A 390 11.88 11.17 11.57
N ASP A 391 12.24 9.96 12.02
CA ASP A 391 11.63 8.72 11.55
C ASP A 391 10.12 8.71 11.83
N LYS A 392 9.34 8.36 10.80
CA LYS A 392 7.87 8.34 10.87
C LYS A 392 7.38 6.91 11.07
N PHE A 393 6.95 6.61 12.29
CA PHE A 393 6.35 5.30 12.62
C PHE A 393 4.84 5.31 12.33
N ALA A 394 4.36 4.24 11.69
CA ALA A 394 2.94 4.02 11.45
C ALA A 394 2.27 3.31 12.63
N CYS A 395 0.95 3.42 12.71
CA CYS A 395 0.14 2.67 13.68
C CYS A 395 -1.07 2.03 13.01
N CYS A 396 -1.60 0.97 13.62
CA CYS A 396 -2.80 0.31 13.13
C CYS A 396 -3.68 -0.19 14.28
N LEU A 397 -4.96 -0.39 13.97
CA LEU A 397 -5.95 -0.94 14.89
C LEU A 397 -6.46 -2.27 14.34
N ARG A 398 -6.70 -3.22 15.25
CA ARG A 398 -7.49 -4.41 14.94
C ARG A 398 -8.94 -4.01 14.65
N GLY A 399 -9.62 -4.77 13.79
CA GLY A 399 -10.98 -4.47 13.36
C GLY A 399 -12.03 -4.39 14.48
N ASP A 400 -11.77 -4.95 15.66
CA ASP A 400 -12.63 -4.82 16.85
C ASP A 400 -12.36 -3.54 17.68
N GLY A 401 -11.28 -2.81 17.37
CA GLY A 401 -10.85 -1.62 18.10
C GLY A 401 -10.29 -1.89 19.49
N LEU A 402 -10.00 -3.15 19.84
CA LEU A 402 -9.51 -3.54 21.17
C LEU A 402 -8.00 -3.69 21.22
N GLN A 403 -7.36 -3.94 20.08
CA GLN A 403 -5.91 -4.08 19.98
C GLN A 403 -5.33 -3.06 19.00
N PHE A 404 -4.13 -2.58 19.33
CA PHE A 404 -3.40 -1.58 18.56
C PHE A 404 -1.96 -2.07 18.37
N ALA A 405 -1.35 -1.76 17.23
CA ALA A 405 0.04 -2.09 16.98
C ALA A 405 0.81 -0.94 16.35
N THR A 406 2.12 -0.92 16.58
CA THR A 406 3.06 0.06 16.04
C THR A 406 4.48 -0.51 16.02
N GLY A 407 5.28 -0.04 15.07
CA GLY A 407 6.70 -0.36 15.01
C GLY A 407 7.56 0.48 15.97
N SER A 408 8.78 -0.01 16.17
CA SER A 408 9.92 0.61 16.85
C SER A 408 11.21 0.18 16.14
N TYR A 409 12.36 0.68 16.60
CA TYR A 409 13.67 0.27 16.11
C TYR A 409 13.98 -1.21 16.38
N SER A 410 15.07 -1.72 15.80
CA SER A 410 15.53 -3.11 16.02
C SER A 410 14.49 -4.16 15.62
N ASN A 411 13.72 -3.89 14.56
CA ASN A 411 12.65 -4.77 14.06
C ASN A 411 11.58 -5.09 15.13
N GLN A 412 11.37 -4.20 16.10
CA GLN A 412 10.40 -4.41 17.16
C GLN A 412 9.00 -3.94 16.75
N VAL A 413 8.00 -4.73 17.12
CA VAL A 413 6.58 -4.40 16.99
C VAL A 413 5.93 -4.49 18.36
N HIS A 414 5.30 -3.41 18.79
CA HIS A 414 4.57 -3.36 20.05
C HIS A 414 3.08 -3.56 19.80
N ILE A 415 2.44 -4.38 20.63
CA ILE A 415 1.00 -4.66 20.58
C ILE A 415 0.39 -4.34 21.93
N PHE A 416 -0.64 -3.50 21.91
CA PHE A 416 -1.34 -3.02 23.10
C PHE A 416 -2.80 -3.47 23.05
N SER A 417 -3.39 -3.73 24.21
CA SER A 417 -4.82 -4.03 24.36
C SER A 417 -5.52 -2.97 25.21
N HIS A 418 -6.75 -2.62 24.84
CA HIS A 418 -7.62 -1.72 25.60
C HIS A 418 -8.33 -2.48 26.74
N GLY A 419 -8.24 -1.99 27.97
CA GLY A 419 -8.99 -2.54 29.11
C GLY A 419 -8.38 -3.78 29.80
N GLY A 420 -7.26 -4.31 29.32
CA GLY A 420 -6.42 -5.27 30.04
C GLY A 420 -5.20 -4.56 30.63
N GLY A 421 -4.89 -4.79 31.90
CA GLY A 421 -3.71 -4.17 32.53
C GLY A 421 -2.44 -4.49 31.76
N VAL A 422 -1.75 -3.46 31.28
CA VAL A 422 -0.33 -3.39 30.87
C VAL A 422 0.33 -4.70 30.40
N GLU A 423 -0.30 -5.47 29.53
CA GLU A 423 0.41 -6.48 28.73
C GLU A 423 0.78 -5.83 27.40
N ASP A 424 1.84 -5.02 27.44
CA ASP A 424 2.58 -4.62 26.24
C ASP A 424 3.30 -5.85 25.73
N ILE A 425 2.85 -6.38 24.59
CA ILE A 425 3.52 -7.49 23.95
C ILE A 425 4.46 -6.92 22.89
N THR A 426 5.76 -7.06 23.13
CA THR A 426 6.79 -6.68 22.17
C THR A 426 7.26 -7.93 21.41
N PHE A 427 7.22 -7.85 20.08
CA PHE A 427 7.73 -8.87 19.18
C PHE A 427 8.96 -8.36 18.44
N GLU A 428 9.90 -9.25 18.18
CA GLU A 428 10.96 -9.01 17.19
C GLU A 428 10.53 -9.68 15.88
N ALA A 429 10.43 -8.89 14.81
CA ALA A 429 10.25 -9.41 13.46
C ALA A 429 11.59 -10.02 12.99
N SER A 430 11.81 -11.27 13.40
CA SER A 430 13.04 -12.00 13.13
C SER A 430 12.75 -13.37 12.52
N LYS A 431 13.65 -13.80 11.65
CA LYS A 431 13.60 -15.13 11.01
C LYS A 431 13.85 -16.27 11.99
N ASN A 432 14.52 -15.98 13.12
CA ASN A 432 14.89 -16.98 14.11
C ASN A 432 13.92 -16.92 15.30
N PRO A 433 12.90 -17.80 15.36
CA PRO A 433 11.88 -17.75 16.42
C PRO A 433 12.42 -17.99 17.85
N ASN A 434 13.69 -18.39 18.00
CA ASN A 434 14.28 -18.86 19.25
C ASN A 434 15.39 -17.96 19.83
N ARG A 435 15.59 -16.72 19.34
CA ARG A 435 16.48 -15.79 20.06
C ARG A 435 15.75 -15.20 21.26
N HIS A 436 15.77 -15.92 22.37
CA HIS A 436 15.51 -15.29 23.67
C HIS A 436 16.55 -14.19 23.87
N LEU A 437 16.09 -12.94 23.94
CA LEU A 437 16.90 -11.82 24.39
C LEU A 437 17.23 -12.05 25.86
N SER A 438 18.40 -12.63 26.14
CA SER A 438 19.04 -12.51 27.45
C SER A 438 19.46 -11.06 27.62
N PHE A 439 18.74 -10.34 28.48
CA PHE A 439 19.09 -8.99 28.95
C PHE A 439 20.42 -8.96 29.69
#